data_AF-A0A3D5P026-F1
#
_entry.id   AF-A0A3D5P026-F1
#
_cell.length_a   1.000
_cell.length_b   1.000
_cell.length_c   1.000
_cell.angle_alpha   90.00
_cell.angle_beta   90.00
_cell.angle_gamma   90.00
#
_symmetry.space_group_name_H-M   'P 1'
#
loop_
_entity.id
_entity.type
_entity.pdbx_description
1 polymer ?
#
loop_
_entity_poly.entity_id
_entity_poly.type
_entity_poly.pdbx_seq_one_letter_code
_entity_poly.pdbx_strand_id
1 'polypeptide(L)'
;GNFMSSDFTYYDIGTPELEDWTYRLLGEETRNRRLSFMIEALPKSQQVLDETGYSKIIRWVDQTDLSMFHSEYYDKSGELKKKLDVEKFTLINGVPFATDMVMQDVIIEHTSRMTFEDLEIDIPISDDFFTPRYLQREQ
;
A
#
# COMPACT_ATOMS: atom_id res chain seq x y z
N GLY A 1 -7.99 10.23 -5.05
CA GLY A 1 -7.26 11.52 -5.00
C GLY A 1 -5.94 11.34 -4.28
N ASN A 2 -4.98 12.25 -4.48
CA ASN A 2 -3.67 12.20 -3.82
C ASN A 2 -3.80 12.59 -2.34
N PHE A 3 -3.05 11.91 -1.48
CA PHE A 3 -2.94 12.17 -0.05
C PHE A 3 -1.85 13.22 0.18
N MET A 4 -2.22 14.34 0.80
CA MET A 4 -1.29 15.45 1.13
C MET A 4 -0.39 15.88 -0.05
N SER A 5 -0.92 15.91 -1.28
CA SER A 5 -0.17 16.24 -2.50
C SER A 5 1.03 15.31 -2.79
N SER A 6 1.08 14.13 -2.18
CA SER A 6 2.10 13.11 -2.43
C SER A 6 1.70 12.15 -3.57
N ASP A 7 2.60 11.24 -3.91
CA ASP A 7 2.32 10.14 -4.85
C ASP A 7 1.45 9.03 -4.22
N PHE A 8 1.21 9.06 -2.91
CA PHE A 8 0.24 8.18 -2.28
C PHE A 8 -1.17 8.70 -2.53
N THR A 9 -2.12 7.82 -2.83
CA THR A 9 -3.55 8.14 -2.82
C THR A 9 -4.17 7.81 -1.47
N TYR A 10 -5.37 8.34 -1.21
CA TYR A 10 -6.16 7.94 -0.04
C TYR A 10 -6.42 6.42 0.01
N TYR A 11 -6.49 5.76 -1.15
CA TYR A 11 -6.62 4.30 -1.21
C TYR A 11 -5.33 3.60 -0.78
N ASP A 12 -4.16 4.13 -1.15
CA ASP A 12 -2.86 3.50 -0.86
C ASP A 12 -2.50 3.52 0.64
N ILE A 13 -3.06 4.45 1.40
CA ILE A 13 -2.84 4.59 2.86
C ILE A 13 -3.97 4.01 3.70
N GLY A 14 -5.08 3.63 3.06
CA GLY A 14 -6.26 3.09 3.73
C GLY A 14 -6.15 1.60 4.00
N THR A 15 -7.16 1.06 4.68
CA THR A 15 -7.30 -0.39 4.83
C THR A 15 -7.57 -1.02 3.45
N PRO A 16 -6.84 -2.07 3.05
CA PRO A 16 -7.12 -2.77 1.80
C PRO A 16 -8.46 -3.51 1.87
N GLU A 17 -9.36 -3.22 0.93
CA GLU A 17 -10.61 -3.95 0.75
C GLU A 17 -10.37 -5.22 -0.09
N LEU A 18 -10.01 -6.33 0.57
CA LEU A 18 -9.64 -7.57 -0.13
C LEU A 18 -10.77 -8.14 -1.01
N GLU A 19 -12.02 -7.89 -0.63
CA GLU A 19 -13.19 -8.38 -1.35
C GLU A 19 -13.42 -7.66 -2.68
N ASP A 20 -12.79 -6.50 -2.91
CA ASP A 20 -12.93 -5.72 -4.15
C ASP A 20 -12.11 -6.26 -5.32
N TRP A 21 -11.21 -7.21 -5.06
CA TRP A 21 -10.23 -7.68 -6.04
C TRP A 21 -10.35 -9.18 -6.31
N THR A 22 -10.01 -9.56 -7.54
CA THR A 22 -9.73 -10.95 -7.92
C THR A 22 -8.23 -11.15 -7.96
N TYR A 23 -7.75 -12.18 -7.26
CA TYR A 23 -6.32 -12.45 -7.13
C TYR A 23 -5.89 -13.65 -7.96
N ARG A 24 -4.70 -13.56 -8.52
CA ARG A 24 -4.05 -14.67 -9.23
C ARG A 24 -2.56 -14.70 -8.91
N LEU A 25 -2.06 -15.88 -8.54
CA LEU A 25 -0.62 -16.11 -8.46
C LEU A 25 -0.06 -16.17 -9.89
N LEU A 26 0.78 -15.20 -10.24
CA LEU A 26 1.47 -15.17 -11.54
C LEU A 26 2.70 -16.09 -11.55
N GLY A 27 3.29 -16.32 -10.38
CA GLY A 27 4.44 -17.20 -10.20
C GLY A 27 5.27 -16.80 -9.00
N GLU A 28 6.50 -17.30 -9.00
CA GLU A 28 7.49 -17.04 -7.97
C GLU A 28 8.75 -16.43 -8.60
N GLU A 29 9.33 -15.46 -7.92
CA GLU A 29 10.53 -14.74 -8.38
C GLU A 29 11.43 -14.40 -7.19
N THR A 30 12.74 -14.42 -7.40
CA THR A 30 13.69 -13.81 -6.46
C THR A 30 13.87 -12.34 -6.81
N ARG A 31 13.30 -11.44 -6.00
CA ARG A 31 13.45 -9.98 -6.14
C ARG A 31 14.13 -9.42 -4.92
N ASN A 32 15.12 -8.54 -5.09
CA ASN A 32 15.89 -7.96 -3.97
C ASN A 32 16.44 -9.00 -2.98
N ARG A 33 16.88 -10.16 -3.50
CA ARG A 33 17.39 -11.32 -2.73
C ARG A 33 16.33 -11.99 -1.84
N ARG A 34 15.05 -11.72 -2.06
CA ARG A 34 13.90 -12.35 -1.39
C ARG A 34 13.16 -13.26 -2.37
N LEU A 35 12.98 -14.52 -2.00
CA LEU A 35 12.09 -15.41 -2.74
C LEU A 35 10.65 -14.95 -2.47
N SER A 36 9.88 -14.68 -3.54
CA SER A 36 8.63 -13.94 -3.45
C SER A 36 7.53 -14.54 -4.32
N PHE A 37 6.30 -14.46 -3.85
CA PHE A 37 5.11 -14.65 -4.68
C PHE A 37 4.82 -13.38 -5.46
N MET A 38 4.56 -13.53 -6.77
CA MET A 38 4.07 -12.44 -7.61
C MET A 38 2.55 -12.59 -7.77
N ILE A 39 1.80 -11.70 -7.13
CA ILE A 39 0.34 -11.77 -7.05
C ILE A 39 -0.25 -10.63 -7.86
N GLU A 40 -1.08 -10.97 -8.85
CA GLU A 40 -1.92 -10.02 -9.56
C GLU A 40 -3.23 -9.80 -8.83
N ALA A 41 -3.67 -8.55 -8.76
CA ALA A 41 -4.99 -8.14 -8.32
C ALA A 41 -5.68 -7.36 -9.44
N LEU A 42 -6.86 -7.82 -9.87
CA LEU A 42 -7.73 -7.13 -10.83
C LEU A 42 -9.02 -6.67 -10.13
N PRO A 43 -9.54 -5.47 -10.41
CA PRO A 43 -10.76 -4.98 -9.77
C PRO A 43 -11.95 -5.85 -10.18
N LYS A 44 -12.82 -6.22 -9.23
CA LYS A 44 -14.00 -7.06 -9.50
C LYS A 44 -15.13 -6.31 -10.19
N SER A 45 -15.12 -4.98 -10.15
CA SER A 45 -16.17 -4.15 -10.73
C SER A 45 -15.62 -2.85 -11.31
N GLN A 46 -16.41 -2.24 -12.19
CA GLN A 46 -16.13 -0.90 -12.71
C GLN A 46 -16.08 0.15 -11.58
N GLN A 47 -16.88 -0.03 -10.53
CA GLN A 47 -16.86 0.85 -9.36
C GLN A 47 -15.50 0.83 -8.66
N VAL A 48 -14.93 -0.35 -8.40
CA VAL A 48 -13.60 -0.49 -7.79
C VAL A 48 -12.52 0.15 -8.68
N LEU A 49 -12.61 -0.06 -9.99
CA LEU A 49 -11.71 0.59 -10.95
C LEU A 49 -11.81 2.12 -10.88
N ASP A 50 -13.02 2.66 -10.72
CA ASP A 50 -13.26 4.09 -10.68
C ASP A 50 -12.83 4.74 -9.36
N GLU A 51 -13.08 4.07 -8.24
CA GLU A 51 -12.70 4.52 -6.89
C GLU A 51 -11.19 4.48 -6.66
N THR A 52 -10.54 3.40 -7.06
CA THR A 52 -9.10 3.20 -6.87
C THR A 52 -8.26 3.87 -7.96
N GLY A 53 -8.79 3.91 -9.19
CA GLY A 53 -8.06 4.37 -10.37
C GLY A 53 -7.08 3.34 -10.94
N TYR A 54 -7.07 2.10 -10.44
CA TYR A 54 -6.12 1.06 -10.84
C TYR A 54 -6.80 -0.10 -11.59
N SER A 55 -6.34 -0.39 -12.81
CA SER A 55 -6.84 -1.54 -13.59
C SER A 55 -6.19 -2.86 -13.17
N LYS A 56 -5.01 -2.77 -12.56
CA LYS A 56 -4.23 -3.92 -12.11
C LYS A 56 -3.23 -3.47 -11.06
N ILE A 57 -3.00 -4.32 -10.07
CA ILE A 57 -1.90 -4.19 -9.12
C ILE A 57 -1.12 -5.50 -9.15
N ILE A 58 0.21 -5.44 -9.27
CA ILE A 58 1.08 -6.59 -9.09
C ILE A 58 1.84 -6.39 -7.79
N ARG A 59 1.78 -7.37 -6.89
CA ARG A 59 2.44 -7.34 -5.58
C ARG A 59 3.49 -8.43 -5.49
N TRP A 60 4.64 -8.10 -4.92
CA TRP A 60 5.65 -9.07 -4.54
C TRP A 60 5.59 -9.24 -3.03
N VAL A 61 5.29 -10.47 -2.62
CA VAL A 61 5.09 -10.86 -1.23
C VAL A 61 6.17 -11.86 -0.85
N ASP A 62 6.94 -11.57 0.19
CA ASP A 62 8.00 -12.45 0.68
C ASP A 62 7.43 -13.80 1.12
N GLN A 63 8.03 -14.91 0.69
CA GLN A 63 7.50 -16.25 1.01
C GLN A 63 7.73 -16.65 2.47
N THR A 64 8.63 -15.97 3.19
CA THR A 64 9.02 -16.34 4.56
C THR A 64 8.09 -15.76 5.62
N ASP A 65 7.73 -14.49 5.48
CA ASP A 65 6.93 -13.74 6.46
C ASP A 65 5.64 -13.14 5.88
N LEU A 66 5.38 -13.35 4.58
CA LEU A 66 4.21 -12.85 3.85
C LEU A 66 4.10 -11.31 3.81
N SER A 67 5.20 -10.60 4.02
CA SER A 67 5.24 -9.14 3.88
C SER A 67 5.29 -8.74 2.41
N MET A 68 4.43 -7.80 2.01
CA MET A 68 4.57 -7.13 0.71
C MET A 68 5.70 -6.10 0.79
N PHE A 69 6.69 -6.21 -0.09
CA PHE A 69 7.83 -5.29 -0.13
C PHE A 69 7.95 -4.52 -1.45
N HIS A 70 7.18 -4.90 -2.47
CA HIS A 70 7.11 -4.17 -3.72
C HIS A 70 5.71 -4.27 -4.33
N SER A 71 5.23 -3.18 -4.95
CA SER A 71 3.99 -3.18 -5.73
C SER A 71 4.11 -2.30 -6.98
N GLU A 72 3.48 -2.76 -8.06
CA GLU A 72 3.30 -2.00 -9.30
C GLU A 72 1.82 -1.72 -9.53
N TYR A 73 1.49 -0.47 -9.84
CA TYR A 73 0.11 -0.01 -10.02
C TYR A 73 -0.08 0.46 -11.45
N TYR A 74 -1.09 -0.10 -12.12
CA TYR A 74 -1.41 0.18 -13.51
C TYR A 74 -2.68 1.02 -13.56
N ASP A 75 -2.67 2.08 -14.35
CA ASP A 75 -3.82 3.00 -14.46
C ASP A 75 -4.97 2.41 -15.29
N LYS A 76 -6.02 3.19 -15.55
CA LYS A 76 -7.19 2.75 -16.33
C LYS A 76 -6.88 2.43 -17.79
N SER A 77 -5.79 2.94 -18.37
CA SER A 77 -5.36 2.60 -19.73
C SER A 77 -4.57 1.29 -19.78
N GLY A 78 -4.14 0.80 -18.61
CA GLY A 78 -3.31 -0.39 -18.47
C GLY A 78 -1.82 -0.09 -18.48
N GLU A 79 -1.43 1.19 -18.41
CA GLU A 79 -0.04 1.61 -18.34
C GLU A 79 0.47 1.61 -16.90
N LEU A 80 1.75 1.30 -16.72
CA LEU A 80 2.39 1.36 -15.41
C LEU A 80 2.44 2.82 -14.95
N LYS A 81 1.77 3.10 -13.84
CA LYS A 81 1.67 4.45 -13.29
C LYS A 81 2.55 4.65 -12.07
N LYS A 82 2.55 3.68 -11.14
CA LYS A 82 3.30 3.81 -9.89
C LYS A 82 4.05 2.56 -9.50
N LYS A 83 5.11 2.77 -8.73
CA LYS A 83 5.87 1.73 -8.03
C LYS A 83 5.97 2.09 -6.56
N LEU A 84 5.69 1.12 -5.70
CA LEU A 84 5.92 1.21 -4.26
C LEU A 84 7.04 0.24 -3.90
N ASP A 85 8.05 0.74 -3.21
CA ASP A 85 9.12 -0.05 -2.60
C ASP A 85 9.10 0.14 -1.09
N VAL A 86 9.16 -0.97 -0.34
CA VAL A 86 9.35 -0.95 1.12
C VAL A 86 10.83 -1.13 1.41
N GLU A 87 11.49 -0.04 1.80
CA GLU A 87 12.93 0.02 2.05
C GLU A 87 13.30 -0.52 3.43
N LYS A 88 12.39 -0.40 4.41
CA LYS A 88 12.65 -0.84 5.79
C LYS A 88 11.41 -1.44 6.42
N PHE A 89 11.60 -2.64 6.99
CA PHE A 89 10.68 -3.24 7.94
C PHE A 89 11.23 -3.13 9.36
N THR A 90 10.37 -2.83 10.32
CA THR A 90 10.67 -2.86 11.75
C THR A 90 9.81 -3.94 12.40
N LEU A 91 10.42 -4.87 13.13
CA LEU A 91 9.72 -5.93 13.81
C LEU A 91 9.18 -5.42 15.16
N ILE A 92 7.88 -5.49 15.37
CA ILE A 92 7.23 -5.02 16.60
C ILE A 92 6.25 -6.11 17.05
N ASN A 93 6.45 -6.63 18.27
CA ASN A 93 5.78 -7.83 18.79
C ASN A 93 5.76 -9.03 17.82
N GLY A 94 6.83 -9.19 17.02
CA GLY A 94 6.95 -10.30 16.07
C GLY A 94 6.24 -10.07 14.73
N VAL A 95 5.62 -8.90 14.50
CA VAL A 95 4.99 -8.52 13.23
C VAL A 95 5.90 -7.55 12.48
N PRO A 96 6.22 -7.80 11.20
CA PRO A 96 7.01 -6.87 10.39
C PRO A 96 6.15 -5.68 9.92
N PHE A 97 6.50 -4.47 10.37
CA PHE A 97 5.84 -3.23 9.95
C PHE A 97 6.69 -2.52 8.88
N ALA A 98 6.08 -2.12 7.77
CA ALA A 98 6.71 -1.27 6.77
C ALA A 98 6.89 0.16 7.33
N THR A 99 8.12 0.52 7.68
CA THR A 99 8.45 1.81 8.33
C THR A 99 9.13 2.82 7.43
N ASP A 100 9.59 2.40 6.25
CA ASP A 100 10.12 3.30 5.21
C ASP A 100 9.62 2.81 3.85
N MET A 101 8.81 3.63 3.20
CA MET A 101 8.16 3.33 1.94
C MET A 101 8.42 4.45 0.94
N VAL A 102 8.76 4.08 -0.29
CA VAL A 102 8.99 5.01 -1.40
C VAL A 102 7.97 4.72 -2.48
N MET A 103 7.12 5.70 -2.78
CA MET A 103 6.20 5.67 -3.91
C MET A 103 6.73 6.55 -5.02
N GLN A 104 6.89 6.00 -6.22
CA GLN A 104 7.27 6.72 -7.43
C GLN A 104 6.10 6.72 -8.41
N ASP A 105 5.67 7.90 -8.87
CA ASP A 105 4.80 8.04 -10.05
C ASP A 105 5.70 8.16 -11.29
N VAL A 106 5.67 7.13 -12.15
CA VAL A 106 6.58 7.04 -13.30
C VAL A 106 6.11 7.86 -14.50
N ILE A 107 4.86 8.33 -14.50
CA ILE A 107 4.32 9.15 -15.60
C ILE A 107 4.77 10.60 -15.44
N ILE A 108 4.70 11.12 -14.22
CA ILE A 108 5.08 12.51 -13.90
C ILE A 108 6.49 12.64 -13.31
N GLU A 109 7.21 11.52 -13.16
CA GLU A 109 8.57 11.44 -12.60
C GLU A 109 8.69 12.08 -11.20
N HIS A 110 7.68 11.90 -10.37
CA HIS A 110 7.65 12.39 -8.99
C HIS A 110 7.84 11.23 -8.00
N THR A 111 8.38 11.53 -6.83
CA THR A 111 8.65 10.52 -5.80
C THR A 111 8.37 11.08 -4.41
N SER A 112 7.67 10.27 -3.61
CA SER A 112 7.30 10.57 -2.24
C SER A 112 7.80 9.46 -1.34
N ARG A 113 8.36 9.84 -0.19
CA ARG A 113 8.77 8.90 0.86
C ARG A 113 7.90 9.06 2.09
N MET A 114 7.44 7.94 2.64
CA MET A 114 6.68 7.87 3.88
C MET A 114 7.50 7.09 4.90
N THR A 115 7.83 7.74 6.01
CA THR A 115 8.58 7.14 7.13
C THR A 115 7.76 7.17 8.41
N PHE A 116 7.78 6.08 9.15
CA PHE A 116 7.16 5.96 10.47
C PHE A 116 8.24 5.92 11.53
N GLU A 117 8.13 6.79 12.53
CA GLU A 117 9.00 6.89 13.69
C GLU A 117 8.16 6.71 14.96
N ASP A 118 8.79 6.26 16.05
CA ASP A 118 8.14 6.06 17.36
C ASP A 118 6.84 5.24 17.33
N LEU A 119 6.87 4.10 16.61
CA LEU A 119 5.69 3.25 16.46
C LEU A 119 5.38 2.50 17.77
N GLU A 120 4.18 2.74 18.31
CA GLU A 120 3.61 2.00 19.43
C GLU A 120 2.40 1.18 18.95
N ILE A 121 2.28 -0.06 19.44
CA ILE A 121 1.16 -0.95 19.12
C ILE A 121 0.51 -1.47 20.40
N ASP A 122 -0.72 -1.96 20.28
CA ASP A 122 -1.52 -2.46 21.39
C ASP A 122 -1.72 -1.44 22.53
N ILE A 123 -1.62 -0.15 22.21
CA ILE A 123 -1.90 0.93 23.16
C ILE A 123 -3.42 1.12 23.30
N PRO A 124 -3.94 1.36 24.51
CA PRO A 124 -5.36 1.61 24.71
C PRO A 124 -5.73 2.99 24.14
N ILE A 125 -6.47 3.01 23.03
CA ILE A 125 -7.03 4.22 22.42
C ILE A 125 -8.54 4.22 22.64
N SER A 126 -9.10 5.32 23.15
CA SER A 126 -10.55 5.48 23.34
C SER A 126 -11.27 5.61 21.99
N ASP A 127 -12.46 5.03 21.85
CA ASP A 127 -13.32 5.15 20.66
C ASP A 127 -13.61 6.62 20.29
N ASP A 128 -13.61 7.52 21.28
CA ASP A 128 -13.78 8.97 21.06
C ASP A 128 -12.73 9.54 20.10
N PHE A 129 -11.55 8.93 20.02
CA PHE A 129 -10.46 9.32 19.10
C PHE A 129 -10.87 9.17 17.63
N PHE A 130 -11.73 8.20 17.31
CA PHE A 130 -12.16 7.87 15.95
C PHE A 130 -13.48 8.57 15.56
N THR A 131 -13.72 9.77 16.09
CA THR A 131 -14.94 10.54 15.82
C THR A 131 -14.65 11.83 15.02
N PRO A 132 -15.56 12.29 14.15
CA PRO A 132 -15.40 13.58 13.47
C PRO A 132 -15.23 14.75 14.43
N ARG A 133 -15.85 14.67 15.62
CA ARG A 133 -15.74 15.68 16.67
C ARG A 133 -14.32 15.77 17.22
N TYR A 134 -13.57 14.67 17.27
CA TYR A 134 -12.19 14.66 17.72
C TYR A 134 -11.27 15.42 16.74
N LEU A 135 -11.51 15.27 15.43
CA LEU A 135 -10.77 15.99 14.37
C LEU A 135 -11.01 17.50 14.37
N GLN A 136 -12.16 17.96 14.86
CA GLN A 136 -12.55 19.39 14.88
C GLN A 136 -12.00 20.16 16.08
N ARG A 137 -11.27 19.51 17.00
CA ARG A 137 -10.64 20.23 18.11
C ARG A 137 -9.53 21.11 17.54
N GLU A 138 -9.79 22.42 17.49
CA GLU A 138 -8.72 23.40 17.27
C GLU A 138 -7.68 23.26 18.39
N GLN A 139 -6.41 23.34 18.02
CA GLN A 139 -5.30 23.54 18.96
C GLN A 139 -5.38 24.95 19.57
#